data_AF-A0AAV5LDC1-F1
#
_entry.id   AF-A0AAV5LDC1-F1
#
_cell.length_a   1.000
_cell.length_b   1.000
_cell.length_c   1.000
_cell.angle_alpha   90.00
_cell.angle_beta   90.00
_cell.angle_gamma   90.00
#
_symmetry.space_group_name_H-M   'P 1'
#
loop_
_entity.id
_entity.type
_entity.pdbx_description
1 polymer ?
#
loop_
_entity_poly.entity_id
_entity_poly.type
_entity_poly.pdbx_seq_one_letter_code
_entity_poly.pdbx_strand_id
1 'polypeptide(L)'
;MREVNLADPRMRAGSKRHGIEITSISRPIRPSDFRDFDLILAMDKQNREDILEAFNRLICSYCKKHDEIEVPDPYYGGPQGFEKVVDLLEGACESLLDSILVENSHLNS
;
A
#
# COMPACT_ATOMS: atom_id res chain seq x y z
N MET A 1 10.55 -13.84 24.59
CA MET A 1 10.82 -13.71 23.14
C MET A 1 9.70 -12.82 22.60
N ARG A 2 9.98 -11.57 22.19
CA ARG A 2 8.91 -10.69 21.68
C ARG A 2 8.44 -11.29 20.36
N GLU A 3 7.16 -11.64 20.29
CA GLU A 3 6.50 -12.08 19.07
C GLU A 3 6.62 -10.93 18.06
N VAL A 4 7.48 -11.10 17.07
CA VAL A 4 7.58 -10.16 15.95
C VAL A 4 6.35 -10.40 15.10
N ASN A 5 5.47 -9.39 15.03
CA ASN A 5 4.30 -9.39 14.15
C ASN A 5 4.76 -9.21 12.70
N LEU A 6 5.39 -10.26 12.15
CA LEU A 6 5.75 -10.36 10.75
C LEU A 6 4.48 -10.37 9.90
N ALA A 7 4.62 -9.95 8.64
CA ALA A 7 3.56 -10.07 7.66
C ALA A 7 3.05 -11.51 7.52
N ASP A 8 1.75 -11.68 7.23
CA ASP A 8 1.12 -12.98 7.06
C ASP A 8 1.93 -13.85 6.07
N PRO A 9 2.20 -15.12 6.40
CA PRO A 9 2.99 -16.01 5.56
C PRO A 9 2.48 -16.13 4.11
N ARG A 10 1.15 -16.01 3.89
CA ARG A 10 0.54 -16.07 2.55
C ARG A 10 0.84 -14.81 1.76
N MET A 11 0.85 -13.63 2.40
CA MET A 11 1.28 -12.40 1.74
C MET A 11 2.74 -12.50 1.33
N ARG A 12 3.60 -12.97 2.25
CA ARG A 12 5.03 -13.22 1.95
C ARG A 12 5.21 -14.23 0.81
N ALA A 13 4.36 -15.27 0.74
CA ALA A 13 4.41 -16.26 -0.33
C ALA A 13 3.92 -15.72 -1.68
N GLY A 14 2.86 -14.91 -1.68
CA GLY A 14 2.35 -14.22 -2.86
C GLY A 14 3.39 -13.29 -3.46
N SER A 15 3.97 -12.39 -2.64
CA SER A 15 4.97 -11.41 -3.08
C SER A 15 6.26 -12.06 -3.59
N LYS A 16 6.67 -13.22 -3.06
CA LYS A 16 7.85 -13.93 -3.55
C LYS A 16 7.76 -14.31 -5.03
N ARG A 17 6.56 -14.54 -5.56
CA ARG A 17 6.36 -14.84 -7.00
C ARG A 17 6.67 -13.65 -7.90
N HIS A 18 6.59 -12.45 -7.34
CA HIS A 18 6.93 -11.18 -7.97
C HIS A 18 8.39 -10.77 -7.68
N GLY A 19 9.19 -11.66 -7.05
CA GLY A 19 10.56 -11.35 -6.65
C GLY A 19 10.67 -10.41 -5.45
N ILE A 20 9.57 -10.15 -4.74
CA ILE A 20 9.51 -9.24 -3.59
C ILE A 20 9.67 -10.03 -2.29
N GLU A 21 10.64 -9.63 -1.46
CA GLU A 21 10.79 -10.12 -0.10
C GLU A 21 10.18 -9.14 0.91
N ILE A 22 9.07 -9.53 1.53
CA ILE A 22 8.46 -8.73 2.61
C ILE A 22 9.20 -9.01 3.93
N THR A 23 9.89 -7.99 4.43
CA THR A 23 10.62 -7.99 5.71
C THR A 23 9.97 -7.10 6.78
N SER A 24 8.79 -6.53 6.47
CA SER A 24 8.08 -5.58 7.33
C SER A 24 7.64 -6.18 8.67
N ILE A 25 7.67 -5.35 9.72
CA ILE A 25 7.14 -5.64 11.05
C ILE A 25 5.98 -4.70 11.30
N SER A 26 4.83 -5.23 11.70
CA SER A 26 3.64 -4.43 11.98
C SER A 26 3.90 -3.42 13.10
N ARG A 27 3.47 -2.17 12.88
CA ARG A 27 3.47 -1.09 13.88
C ARG A 27 2.21 -0.24 13.73
N PRO A 28 1.68 0.35 14.81
CA PRO A 28 0.62 1.33 14.71
C PRO A 28 1.12 2.63 14.08
N ILE A 29 0.19 3.38 13.47
CA ILE A 29 0.42 4.77 13.07
C ILE A 29 0.60 5.65 14.32
N ARG A 30 1.46 6.66 14.22
CA ARG A 30 1.79 7.59 15.30
C ARG A 30 1.57 9.02 14.84
N PRO A 31 1.25 9.96 15.76
CA PRO A 31 1.11 11.36 15.40
C PRO A 31 2.35 11.99 14.72
N SER A 32 3.55 11.45 14.95
CA SER A 32 4.76 11.90 14.27
C SER A 32 4.79 11.53 12.79
N ASP A 33 4.15 10.42 12.39
CA ASP A 33 4.14 9.98 10.98
C ASP A 33 3.54 11.07 10.06
N PHE A 34 2.55 11.82 10.54
CA PHE A 34 1.94 12.93 9.80
C PHE A 34 2.85 14.16 9.60
N ARG A 35 3.98 14.20 10.31
CA ARG A 35 5.02 15.22 10.12
C ARG A 35 6.23 14.66 9.37
N ASP A 36 6.52 13.38 9.58
CA ASP A 36 7.72 12.72 9.08
C ASP A 36 7.55 12.23 7.63
N PHE A 37 6.30 12.03 7.16
CA PHE A 37 5.99 11.56 5.80
C PHE A 37 5.16 12.60 5.03
N ASP A 38 5.58 12.89 3.80
CA ASP A 38 4.85 13.77 2.88
C ASP A 38 3.55 13.14 2.35
N LEU A 39 3.52 11.80 2.28
CA LEU A 39 2.41 11.03 1.74
C LEU A 39 2.13 9.79 2.59
N ILE A 40 0.88 9.67 3.04
CA ILE A 40 0.34 8.49 3.73
C ILE A 40 -0.81 7.97 2.88
N LEU A 41 -0.79 6.69 2.53
CA LEU A 41 -1.76 6.06 1.64
C LEU A 41 -2.50 4.95 2.37
N ALA A 42 -3.83 5.02 2.34
CA ALA A 42 -4.72 4.00 2.88
C ALA A 42 -4.95 2.86 1.87
N MET A 43 -5.07 1.63 2.36
CA MET A 43 -5.34 0.46 1.52
C MET A 43 -6.83 0.35 1.17
N ASP A 44 -7.69 0.65 2.14
CA ASP A 44 -9.15 0.58 2.01
C ASP A 44 -9.83 1.79 2.67
N LYS A 45 -11.16 1.88 2.58
CA LYS A 45 -11.91 2.98 3.19
C LYS A 45 -11.83 2.99 4.71
N GLN A 46 -11.74 1.84 5.37
CA GLN A 46 -11.67 1.79 6.83
C GLN A 46 -10.36 2.41 7.31
N ASN A 47 -9.23 2.02 6.71
CA ASN A 47 -7.93 2.64 6.97
C ASN A 47 -7.96 4.14 6.68
N ARG A 48 -8.68 4.56 5.64
CA ARG A 48 -8.83 5.97 5.30
C ARG A 48 -9.61 6.74 6.36
N GLU A 49 -10.67 6.16 6.90
CA GLU A 49 -11.48 6.75 7.99
C GLU A 49 -10.70 6.80 9.32
N ASP A 50 -9.84 5.80 9.56
CA ASP A 50 -8.99 5.72 10.74
C ASP A 50 -7.80 6.72 10.69
N ILE A 51 -7.44 7.18 9.48
CA ILE A 51 -6.40 8.19 9.25
C ILE A 51 -7.01 9.59 9.32
N LEU A 52 -6.28 10.55 9.90
CA LEU A 52 -6.71 11.95 9.98
C LEU A 52 -7.10 12.48 8.58
N GLU A 53 -8.24 13.19 8.51
CA GLU A 53 -8.88 13.61 7.26
C GLU A 53 -7.96 14.34 6.27
N ALA A 54 -6.93 15.04 6.77
CA ALA A 54 -5.95 15.75 5.95
C ALA A 54 -5.02 14.86 5.11
N PHE A 55 -4.93 13.55 5.39
CA PHE A 55 -4.01 12.61 4.74
C PHE A 55 -4.73 11.39 4.12
N ASN A 56 -5.85 11.64 3.44
CA ASN A 56 -6.89 10.64 3.17
C ASN A 56 -6.90 10.02 1.76
N ARG A 57 -5.74 9.77 1.12
CA ARG A 57 -5.71 9.16 -0.22
C ARG A 57 -5.69 7.62 -0.15
N LEU A 58 -6.47 6.97 -1.01
CA LEU A 58 -6.42 5.51 -1.20
C LEU A 58 -5.31 5.16 -2.19
N ILE A 59 -4.55 4.09 -1.95
CA ILE A 59 -3.53 3.62 -2.90
C ILE A 59 -4.14 3.32 -4.28
N CYS A 60 -5.37 2.80 -4.30
CA CYS A 60 -6.10 2.50 -5.53
C CYS A 60 -6.43 3.75 -6.37
N SER A 61 -6.37 4.97 -5.83
CA SER A 61 -6.53 6.18 -6.66
C SER A 61 -5.41 6.35 -7.69
N TYR A 62 -4.29 5.64 -7.50
CA TYR A 62 -3.19 5.59 -8.45
C TYR A 62 -3.25 4.37 -9.37
N CYS A 63 -4.16 3.41 -9.15
CA CYS A 63 -4.33 2.28 -10.06
C CYS A 63 -4.86 2.75 -11.41
N LYS A 64 -4.05 2.64 -12.46
CA LYS A 64 -4.47 2.90 -13.85
C LYS A 64 -4.88 1.63 -14.61
N LYS A 65 -4.40 0.47 -14.16
CA LYS A 65 -4.57 -0.84 -14.82
C LYS A 65 -5.77 -1.63 -14.28
N HIS A 66 -6.40 -1.15 -13.20
CA HIS A 66 -7.38 -1.86 -12.39
C HIS A 66 -8.50 -0.90 -11.99
N ASP A 67 -9.76 -1.36 -12.04
CA ASP A 67 -10.96 -0.57 -11.71
C ASP A 67 -11.32 -0.63 -10.22
N GLU A 68 -10.54 -1.38 -9.42
CA GLU A 68 -10.71 -1.50 -7.98
C GLU A 68 -10.58 -0.15 -7.28
N ILE A 69 -11.57 0.18 -6.45
CA ILE A 69 -11.62 1.44 -5.69
C ILE A 69 -10.82 1.31 -4.37
N GLU A 70 -10.68 0.10 -3.84
CA GLU A 70 -10.01 -0.24 -2.59
C GLU A 70 -9.23 -1.54 -2.76
N VAL A 71 -8.17 -1.73 -1.98
CA VAL A 71 -7.46 -3.00 -1.94
C VAL A 71 -8.36 -4.02 -1.24
N PRO A 72 -8.73 -5.13 -1.89
CA PRO A 72 -9.60 -6.12 -1.28
C PRO A 72 -8.87 -6.82 -0.14
N ASP A 73 -9.61 -7.18 0.90
CA ASP A 73 -9.08 -8.02 1.97
C ASP A 73 -8.68 -9.40 1.37
N PRO A 74 -7.39 -9.80 1.44
CA PRO A 74 -6.91 -11.02 0.81
C PRO A 74 -7.38 -12.30 1.54
N TYR A 75 -7.85 -12.19 2.78
CA TYR A 75 -8.22 -13.34 3.62
C TYR A 75 -9.48 -14.05 3.13
N TYR A 76 -10.32 -13.39 2.33
CA TYR A 76 -11.55 -13.97 1.77
C TYR A 76 -11.36 -14.63 0.39
N GLY A 77 -10.20 -14.47 -0.25
CA GLY A 77 -9.93 -14.93 -1.62
C GLY A 77 -9.08 -16.20 -1.74
N GLY A 78 -8.76 -16.87 -0.63
CA GLY A 78 -7.77 -17.96 -0.63
C GLY A 78 -6.37 -17.47 -1.06
N PRO A 79 -5.46 -18.37 -1.48
CA PRO A 79 -4.11 -17.98 -1.92
C PRO A 79 -4.10 -16.95 -3.06
N GLN A 80 -5.07 -17.03 -3.98
CA GLN A 80 -5.19 -16.10 -5.11
C GLN A 80 -5.54 -14.68 -4.67
N GLY A 81 -6.22 -14.51 -3.52
CA GLY A 81 -6.50 -13.20 -2.95
C GLY A 81 -5.22 -12.43 -2.62
N PHE A 82 -4.20 -13.12 -2.10
CA PHE A 82 -2.91 -12.50 -1.79
C PHE A 82 -2.14 -12.10 -3.06
N GLU A 83 -2.15 -12.95 -4.08
CA GLU A 83 -1.53 -12.62 -5.39
C GLU A 83 -2.21 -11.40 -6.02
N LYS A 84 -3.55 -11.37 -6.03
CA LYS A 84 -4.31 -10.23 -6.55
C LYS A 84 -3.97 -8.91 -5.85
N VAL A 85 -3.78 -8.94 -4.53
CA VAL A 85 -3.38 -7.74 -3.77
C VAL A 85 -1.98 -7.27 -4.17
N VAL A 86 -1.04 -8.19 -4.37
CA VAL A 86 0.32 -7.83 -4.83
C VAL A 86 0.28 -7.21 -6.22
N ASP A 87 -0.42 -7.83 -7.18
CA ASP A 87 -0.59 -7.29 -8.53
C ASP A 87 -1.16 -5.86 -8.53
N LEU A 88 -2.21 -5.65 -7.74
CA LEU A 88 -2.87 -4.35 -7.62
C LEU A 88 -1.91 -3.30 -7.05
N LEU A 89 -1.16 -3.65 -6.01
CA LEU A 89 -0.20 -2.75 -5.38
C LEU A 89 0.99 -2.44 -6.28
N GLU A 90 1.49 -3.39 -7.07
CA GLU A 90 2.56 -3.14 -8.04
C GLU A 90 2.10 -2.11 -9.08
N GLY A 91 0.93 -2.31 -9.69
CA GLY A 91 0.39 -1.37 -10.68
C GLY A 91 0.09 0.03 -10.10
N ALA A 92 -0.37 0.08 -8.85
CA ALA A 92 -0.58 1.35 -8.13
C ALA A 92 0.75 2.07 -7.87
N CYS A 93 1.77 1.35 -7.38
CA CYS A 93 3.08 1.92 -7.05
C CYS A 93 3.80 2.44 -8.30
N GLU A 94 3.75 1.73 -9.42
CA GLU A 94 4.29 2.20 -10.70
C GLU A 94 3.66 3.54 -11.10
N SER A 95 2.34 3.61 -11.07
CA SER A 95 1.60 4.80 -11.48
C SER A 95 1.81 5.97 -10.50
N LEU A 96 1.94 5.68 -9.21
CA LEU A 96 2.29 6.66 -8.17
C LEU A 96 3.68 7.24 -8.42
N LEU A 97 4.67 6.38 -8.71
CA LEU A 97 6.03 6.82 -9.00
C LEU A 97 6.05 7.75 -10.22
N ASP A 98 5.35 7.39 -11.29
CA ASP A 98 5.22 8.25 -12.48
C ASP A 98 4.64 9.62 -12.12
N SER A 99 3.57 9.66 -11.31
CA SER A 99 2.96 10.91 -10.85
C SER A 99 3.93 11.78 -10.06
N ILE A 100 4.67 11.18 -9.11
CA ILE A 100 5.67 11.89 -8.30
C ILE A 100 6.80 12.43 -9.19
N LEU A 101 7.26 11.68 -10.19
CA LEU A 101 8.30 12.13 -11.11
C LEU A 101 7.83 13.31 -11.95
N VAL A 102 6.60 13.29 -12.46
CA VAL A 102 6.01 14.40 -13.22
C VAL A 102 5.91 15.66 -12.35
N GLU A 103 5.37 15.56 -11.14
CA GLU A 103 5.25 16.69 -10.21
C GLU A 103 6.61 17.32 -9.88
N ASN A 104 7.63 16.49 -9.61
CA ASN A 104 8.98 16.98 -9.34
C ASN A 104 9.69 17.56 -10.57
N SER A 105 9.32 17.15 -11.77
CA SER A 105 9.83 17.75 -13.02
C SER A 105 9.39 19.20 -13.16
N HIS A 106 8.14 19.49 -12.78
CA HIS A 106 7.56 20.83 -12.82
C HIS A 106 8.11 21.79 -11.76
N LEU A 107 8.69 21.27 -10.67
CA LEU A 107 9.32 22.06 -9.61
C LEU A 107 10.77 22.47 -9.92
N ASN A 108 11.41 21.83 -10.90
CA ASN A 108 12.80 22.09 -11.31
C ASN A 108 12.91 22.90 -12.63
N SER A 109 11.80 23.49 -13.10
CA SER A 109 11.73 24.35 -14.30
C SER A 109 11.50 25.81 -13.91
#